data_AF-A0A3S0TDY6-F1
#
_entry.id   AF-A0A3S0TDY6-F1
#
_cell.length_a   1.000
_cell.length_b   1.000
_cell.length_c   1.000
_cell.angle_alpha   90.00
_cell.angle_beta   90.00
_cell.angle_gamma   90.00
#
_symmetry.space_group_name_H-M   'P 1'
#
loop_
_entity.id
_entity.type
_entity.pdbx_description
1 polymer ?
#
loop_
_entity_poly.entity_id
_entity_poly.type
_entity_poly.pdbx_seq_one_letter_code
_entity_poly.pdbx_strand_id
1 'polypeptide(L)'
;MTAVLDSSVSVEGQGAAVPEVNALKAKALHTALSDAILFTTPKALGLPMLEAIRLEFGGGQLIAVATDRFTLGASRVEYSGAAFDMLLEAADAKTLITMAKTAKRDEGWREVTVEVADVEFRPRVTFRFNSGESVTVRGSDLDFPKWRLLIPADSSRMGTTVGVGYDPSRLVPFTKVRPNEGGARRRMTMYPTVASNGRPGPTAVRIGDNFTGVVFPERPDDDGASWSYARPDWLAAPASVAASGPEGVR
;
A
#
# COMPACT_ATOMS: atom_id res chain seq x y z
N MET A 1 -73.92 6.38 -8.83
CA MET A 1 -72.64 5.84 -9.33
C MET A 1 -71.77 7.01 -9.76
N THR A 2 -70.82 7.41 -8.93
CA THR A 2 -69.42 7.77 -9.27
C THR A 2 -68.75 8.27 -7.99
N ALA A 3 -67.69 7.57 -7.61
CA ALA A 3 -67.00 7.70 -6.33
C ALA A 3 -66.09 8.93 -6.28
N VAL A 4 -66.06 9.56 -5.10
CA VAL A 4 -65.05 10.51 -4.66
C VAL A 4 -63.89 9.67 -4.12
N LEU A 5 -62.68 9.82 -4.70
CA LEU A 5 -61.47 9.22 -4.17
C LEU A 5 -60.67 10.31 -3.45
N ASP A 6 -60.75 10.27 -2.12
CA ASP A 6 -59.86 10.97 -1.21
C ASP A 6 -58.43 10.43 -1.39
N SER A 7 -57.48 11.30 -1.72
CA SER A 7 -56.07 10.95 -1.80
C SER A 7 -55.44 11.15 -0.42
N SER A 8 -55.32 10.06 0.33
CA SER A 8 -54.55 10.02 1.57
C SER A 8 -53.06 10.15 1.27
N VAL A 9 -52.48 11.31 1.59
CA VAL A 9 -51.02 11.50 1.62
C VAL A 9 -50.49 10.81 2.88
N SER A 10 -49.94 9.62 2.70
CA SER A 10 -49.12 8.94 3.72
C SER A 10 -47.77 9.64 3.78
N VAL A 11 -47.52 10.35 4.89
CA VAL A 11 -46.19 10.85 5.24
C VAL A 11 -45.38 9.66 5.72
N GLU A 12 -44.64 9.02 4.82
CA GLU A 12 -43.60 8.07 5.22
C GLU A 12 -42.51 8.84 5.97
N GLY A 13 -42.34 8.48 7.24
CA GLY A 13 -41.34 9.05 8.12
C GLY A 13 -39.96 8.89 7.49
N GLN A 14 -39.28 10.01 7.30
CA GLN A 14 -37.83 10.05 7.17
C GLN A 14 -37.26 9.39 8.42
N GLY A 15 -36.88 8.11 8.28
CA GLY A 15 -36.00 7.47 9.24
C GLY A 15 -34.78 8.35 9.34
N ALA A 16 -34.57 8.94 10.52
CA ALA A 16 -33.36 9.69 10.82
C ALA A 16 -32.19 8.78 10.48
N ALA A 17 -31.48 9.10 9.39
CA ALA A 17 -30.24 8.41 9.04
C ALA A 17 -29.36 8.50 10.28
N VAL A 18 -29.10 7.35 10.90
CA VAL A 18 -28.12 7.25 11.98
C VAL A 18 -26.86 7.91 11.43
N PRO A 19 -26.31 8.95 12.10
CA PRO A 19 -25.13 9.62 11.59
C PRO A 19 -24.07 8.55 11.31
N GLU A 20 -23.60 8.48 10.07
CA GLU A 20 -22.71 7.42 9.63
C GLU A 20 -21.41 7.56 10.44
N VAL A 21 -21.24 6.70 11.45
CA VAL A 21 -20.07 6.77 12.32
C VAL A 21 -18.90 6.23 11.52
N ASN A 22 -17.99 7.14 11.17
CA ASN A 22 -16.72 6.81 10.56
C ASN A 22 -15.91 5.94 11.53
N ALA A 23 -15.74 4.66 11.23
CA ALA A 23 -15.10 3.71 12.13
C ALA A 23 -14.31 2.63 11.39
N LEU A 24 -13.26 2.14 12.05
CA LEU A 24 -12.47 0.97 11.64
C LEU A 24 -11.79 0.32 12.85
N LYS A 25 -11.34 -0.93 12.71
CA LYS A 25 -10.53 -1.59 13.75
C LYS A 25 -9.18 -0.90 13.90
N ALA A 26 -8.67 -0.78 15.13
CA ALA A 26 -7.34 -0.21 15.37
C ALA A 26 -6.23 -1.00 14.65
N LYS A 27 -6.35 -2.33 14.61
CA LYS A 27 -5.46 -3.18 13.81
C LYS A 27 -5.49 -2.86 12.32
N ALA A 28 -6.66 -2.57 11.76
CA ALA A 28 -6.81 -2.20 10.36
C ALA A 28 -6.08 -0.89 10.04
N LEU A 29 -6.28 0.15 10.87
CA LEU A 29 -5.56 1.41 10.75
C LEU A 29 -4.04 1.21 10.85
N HIS A 30 -3.58 0.44 11.84
CA HIS A 30 -2.16 0.10 12.00
C HIS A 30 -1.59 -0.58 10.75
N THR A 31 -2.27 -1.59 10.21
CA THR A 31 -1.82 -2.31 9.00
C THR A 31 -1.70 -1.37 7.81
N ALA A 32 -2.75 -0.59 7.50
CA ALA A 32 -2.77 0.29 6.35
C ALA A 32 -1.62 1.31 6.39
N LEU A 33 -1.43 1.97 7.53
CA LEU A 33 -0.38 2.98 7.70
C LEU A 33 1.02 2.35 7.74
N SER A 34 1.20 1.22 8.42
CA SER A 34 2.49 0.52 8.52
C SER A 34 2.96 0.00 7.17
N ASP A 35 2.04 -0.44 6.31
CA ASP A 35 2.37 -0.87 4.95
C ASP A 35 2.76 0.34 4.08
N ALA A 36 1.93 1.39 4.09
CA ALA A 36 2.14 2.55 3.22
C ALA A 36 3.41 3.34 3.58
N ILE A 37 3.71 3.53 4.87
CA ILE A 37 4.85 4.35 5.30
C ILE A 37 6.20 3.84 4.79
N LEU A 38 6.31 2.55 4.49
CA LEU A 38 7.51 1.91 3.93
C LEU A 38 7.92 2.48 2.56
N PHE A 39 6.99 3.13 1.87
CA PHE A 39 7.14 3.69 0.53
C PHE A 39 7.21 5.22 0.54
N THR A 40 7.34 5.85 1.71
CA THR A 40 7.50 7.31 1.80
C THR A 40 8.93 7.72 1.46
N THR A 41 9.06 8.92 0.89
CA THR A 41 10.36 9.54 0.66
C THR A 41 10.98 9.97 2.01
N PRO A 42 12.30 9.75 2.21
CA PRO A 42 13.00 10.32 3.35
C PRO A 42 13.03 11.85 3.30
N LYS A 43 12.82 12.50 4.45
CA LYS A 43 12.86 13.97 4.59
C LYS A 43 14.10 14.66 4.03
N ALA A 44 15.24 13.97 4.03
CA ALA A 44 16.49 14.49 3.48
C ALA A 44 16.44 14.78 1.96
N LEU A 45 15.49 14.18 1.22
CA LEU A 45 15.34 14.40 -0.22
C LEU A 45 14.51 15.64 -0.56
N GLY A 46 13.85 16.26 0.42
CA GLY A 46 13.14 17.54 0.24
C GLY A 46 11.97 17.45 -0.73
N LEU A 47 11.17 16.39 -0.66
CA LEU A 47 9.99 16.18 -1.50
C LEU A 47 8.75 16.04 -0.60
N PRO A 48 8.20 17.16 -0.06
CA PRO A 48 7.18 17.11 0.99
C PRO A 48 5.93 16.33 0.61
N MET A 49 5.49 16.37 -0.66
CA MET A 49 4.31 15.61 -1.10
C MET A 49 4.52 14.08 -1.08
N LEU A 50 5.78 13.63 -1.06
CA LEU A 50 6.16 12.23 -1.00
C LEU A 50 6.62 11.80 0.41
N GLU A 51 6.77 12.77 1.32
CA GLU A 51 6.99 12.56 2.77
C GLU A 51 5.66 12.35 3.50
N ALA A 52 4.63 11.93 2.78
CA ALA A 52 3.27 11.81 3.26
C ALA A 52 2.58 10.56 2.69
N ILE A 53 1.49 10.17 3.35
CA ILE A 53 0.62 9.05 2.99
C ILE A 53 -0.72 9.63 2.55
N ARG A 54 -1.11 9.33 1.32
CA ARG A 54 -2.45 9.62 0.82
C ARG A 54 -3.43 8.63 1.42
N LEU A 55 -4.41 9.13 2.16
CA LEU A 55 -5.52 8.35 2.72
C LEU A 55 -6.79 8.66 1.95
N GLU A 56 -7.49 7.62 1.52
CA GLU A 56 -8.78 7.71 0.84
C GLU A 56 -9.77 6.82 1.60
N PHE A 57 -10.75 7.46 2.23
CA PHE A 57 -11.84 6.83 2.96
C PHE A 57 -13.10 6.78 2.10
N GLY A 58 -13.88 5.72 2.23
CA GLY A 58 -15.20 5.58 1.60
C GLY A 58 -15.38 4.26 0.85
N GLY A 59 -16.60 3.98 0.41
CA GLY A 59 -16.91 2.75 -0.34
C GLY A 59 -16.61 1.46 0.46
N GLY A 60 -16.75 1.51 1.79
CA GLY A 60 -16.48 0.37 2.67
C GLY A 60 -14.99 0.10 2.96
N GLN A 61 -14.09 1.03 2.62
CA GLN A 61 -12.65 0.81 2.73
C GLN A 61 -11.86 2.09 3.04
N LEU A 62 -10.68 1.88 3.62
CA LEU A 62 -9.59 2.84 3.70
C LEU A 62 -8.47 2.35 2.80
N ILE A 63 -8.01 3.21 1.89
CA ILE A 63 -6.81 2.98 1.08
C ILE A 63 -5.73 3.95 1.55
N ALA A 64 -4.58 3.40 1.97
CA ALA A 64 -3.39 4.16 2.33
C ALA A 64 -2.31 3.96 1.26
N VAL A 65 -1.82 5.06 0.68
CA VAL A 65 -0.86 5.03 -0.44
C VAL A 65 0.33 5.94 -0.17
N ALA A 66 1.54 5.46 -0.45
CA ALA A 66 2.73 6.29 -0.50
C ALA A 66 3.65 5.88 -1.67
N THR A 67 4.55 6.79 -2.04
CA THR A 67 5.53 6.57 -3.12
C THR A 67 6.80 7.36 -2.90
N ASP A 68 7.93 6.81 -3.35
CA ASP A 68 9.26 7.42 -3.30
C ASP A 68 9.84 7.76 -4.69
N ARG A 69 8.94 7.86 -5.69
CA ARG A 69 9.18 7.97 -7.14
C ARG A 69 9.58 6.67 -7.83
N PHE A 70 10.22 5.73 -7.12
CA PHE A 70 10.71 4.48 -7.71
C PHE A 70 9.90 3.27 -7.27
N THR A 71 9.15 3.41 -6.20
CA THR A 71 8.25 2.42 -5.66
C THR A 71 6.94 3.08 -5.23
N LEU A 72 5.88 2.29 -5.24
CA LEU A 72 4.57 2.67 -4.74
C LEU A 72 3.99 1.51 -3.95
N GLY A 73 3.35 1.81 -2.82
CA GLY A 73 2.59 0.83 -2.05
C GLY A 73 1.21 1.38 -1.72
N ALA A 74 0.19 0.58 -1.98
CA ALA A 74 -1.21 0.85 -1.65
C ALA A 74 -1.76 -0.29 -0.80
N SER A 75 -2.15 0.01 0.44
CA SER A 75 -2.75 -0.95 1.36
C SER A 75 -4.22 -0.61 1.59
N ARG A 76 -5.08 -1.62 1.42
CA ARG A 76 -6.53 -1.54 1.63
C ARG A 76 -6.90 -2.22 2.93
N VAL A 77 -7.78 -1.60 3.71
CA VAL A 77 -8.44 -2.21 4.86
C VAL A 77 -9.93 -1.84 4.91
N GLU A 78 -10.70 -2.57 5.71
CA GLU A 78 -12.12 -2.29 5.92
C GLU A 78 -12.32 -0.99 6.70
N TYR A 79 -13.35 -0.24 6.32
CA TYR A 79 -13.77 1.01 6.94
C TYR A 79 -15.27 1.20 6.72
N SER A 80 -15.97 1.74 7.70
CA SER A 80 -17.37 2.12 7.60
C SER A 80 -17.49 3.62 7.81
N GLY A 81 -18.25 4.34 6.99
CA GLY A 81 -18.39 5.79 7.13
C GLY A 81 -18.37 6.56 5.81
N ALA A 82 -18.48 7.86 5.97
CA ALA A 82 -18.51 8.83 4.89
C ALA A 82 -17.18 8.86 4.11
N ALA A 83 -17.28 9.16 2.81
CA ALA A 83 -16.12 9.30 1.95
C ALA A 83 -15.42 10.65 2.18
N PHE A 84 -14.10 10.62 2.33
CA PHE A 84 -13.24 11.79 2.33
C PHE A 84 -11.80 11.37 2.06
N ASP A 85 -10.93 12.33 1.77
CA ASP A 85 -9.54 12.11 1.48
C ASP A 85 -8.65 13.08 2.25
N MET A 86 -7.42 12.65 2.54
CA MET A 86 -6.43 13.53 3.16
C MET A 86 -5.01 13.09 2.79
N LEU A 87 -4.08 14.04 2.86
CA LEU A 87 -2.66 13.76 2.80
C LEU A 87 -2.07 13.86 4.22
N LEU A 88 -1.65 12.74 4.78
CA LEU A 88 -1.15 12.62 6.15
C LEU A 88 0.38 12.64 6.17
N GLU A 89 0.99 13.56 6.92
CA GLU A 89 2.45 13.61 7.03
C GLU A 89 3.03 12.35 7.69
N ALA A 90 4.23 11.94 7.29
CA ALA A 90 4.87 10.74 7.82
C ALA A 90 5.12 10.78 9.34
N ALA A 91 5.29 11.97 9.93
CA ALA A 91 5.45 12.13 11.37
C ALA A 91 4.15 11.76 12.12
N ASP A 92 3.01 12.30 11.68
CA ASP A 92 1.69 12.00 12.23
C ASP A 92 1.30 10.55 11.99
N ALA A 93 1.63 10.00 10.81
CA ALA A 93 1.45 8.58 10.51
C ALA A 93 2.20 7.68 11.50
N LYS A 94 3.45 8.01 11.89
CA LYS A 94 4.20 7.24 12.90
C LYS A 94 3.54 7.28 14.27
N THR A 95 3.02 8.44 14.67
CA THR A 95 2.25 8.59 15.91
C THR A 95 1.01 7.70 15.88
N LEU A 96 0.23 7.78 14.79
CA LEU A 96 -0.97 6.96 14.59
C LEU A 96 -0.66 5.46 14.54
N ILE A 97 0.43 5.04 13.88
CA ILE A 97 0.88 3.64 13.87
C ILE A 97 1.16 3.17 15.31
N THR A 98 1.88 3.97 16.08
CA THR A 98 2.23 3.64 17.46
C THR A 98 0.98 3.50 18.33
N MET A 99 0.04 4.43 18.21
CA MET A 99 -1.23 4.39 18.93
C MET A 99 -2.09 3.20 18.47
N ALA A 100 -2.22 2.97 17.16
CA ALA A 100 -3.06 1.92 16.59
C ALA A 100 -2.51 0.51 16.78
N LYS A 101 -1.25 0.37 17.22
CA LYS A 101 -0.65 -0.91 17.56
C LYS A 101 -1.50 -1.65 18.58
N THR A 102 -1.99 -2.82 18.18
CA THR A 102 -2.98 -3.58 18.94
C THR A 102 -2.42 -4.96 19.26
N ALA A 103 -2.50 -5.37 20.53
CA ALA A 103 -2.10 -6.72 20.94
C ALA A 103 -3.11 -7.75 20.45
N LYS A 104 -2.69 -9.00 20.23
CA LYS A 104 -3.55 -10.08 19.70
C LYS A 104 -4.86 -10.26 20.46
N ARG A 105 -4.86 -10.07 21.78
CA ARG A 105 -6.04 -10.16 22.65
C ARG A 105 -7.06 -9.03 22.44
N ASP A 106 -6.61 -7.89 21.91
CA ASP A 106 -7.39 -6.66 21.81
C ASP A 106 -7.92 -6.43 20.37
N GLU A 107 -7.52 -7.26 19.41
CA GLU A 107 -7.86 -7.12 17.99
C GLU A 107 -9.37 -7.17 17.71
N GLY A 108 -10.13 -7.91 18.51
CA GLY A 108 -11.57 -8.10 18.30
C GLY A 108 -12.41 -6.87 18.65
N TRP A 109 -11.99 -6.09 19.64
CA TRP A 109 -12.81 -5.03 20.22
C TRP A 109 -12.21 -3.63 20.10
N ARG A 110 -10.90 -3.49 19.88
CA ARG A 110 -10.27 -2.17 19.79
C ARG A 110 -10.60 -1.48 18.46
N GLU A 111 -11.27 -0.34 18.56
CA GLU A 111 -11.84 0.40 17.44
C GLU A 111 -11.39 1.86 17.46
N VAL A 112 -11.42 2.47 16.27
CA VAL A 112 -11.08 3.86 16.05
C VAL A 112 -12.28 4.53 15.39
N THR A 113 -12.80 5.57 16.02
CA THR A 113 -13.75 6.50 15.43
C THR A 113 -12.98 7.65 14.77
N VAL A 114 -13.38 8.03 13.56
CA VAL A 114 -12.69 9.04 12.74
C VAL A 114 -13.59 10.27 12.59
N GLU A 115 -13.38 11.26 13.43
CA GLU A 115 -14.15 12.50 13.39
C GLU A 115 -13.49 13.47 12.41
N VAL A 116 -14.25 13.95 11.41
CA VAL A 116 -13.73 14.82 10.35
C VAL A 116 -14.34 16.21 10.51
N ALA A 117 -13.49 17.22 10.54
CA ALA A 117 -13.86 18.64 10.46
C ALA A 117 -13.13 19.29 9.27
N ASP A 118 -13.69 20.39 8.74
CA ASP A 118 -13.03 21.24 7.73
C ASP A 118 -12.66 20.52 6.41
N VAL A 119 -13.63 19.80 5.81
CA VAL A 119 -13.42 18.88 4.67
C VAL A 119 -12.93 19.58 3.38
N GLU A 120 -13.14 20.89 3.21
CA GLU A 120 -12.93 21.55 1.90
C GLU A 120 -11.47 21.83 1.52
N PHE A 121 -10.54 21.99 2.48
CA PHE A 121 -9.16 22.42 2.16
C PHE A 121 -8.10 21.58 2.85
N ARG A 122 -8.19 21.47 4.18
CA ARG A 122 -7.23 20.73 5.01
C ARG A 122 -8.01 20.07 6.11
N PRO A 123 -8.55 18.86 5.86
CA PRO A 123 -9.40 18.19 6.82
C PRO A 123 -8.64 18.04 8.13
N ARG A 124 -9.28 18.50 9.20
CA ARG A 124 -8.84 18.24 10.56
C ARG A 124 -9.52 16.96 11.01
N VAL A 125 -8.71 15.92 11.18
CA VAL A 125 -9.21 14.58 11.46
C VAL A 125 -8.78 14.17 12.86
N THR A 126 -9.74 13.80 13.69
CA THR A 126 -9.50 13.25 15.03
C THR A 126 -9.74 11.76 15.01
N PHE A 127 -8.70 10.99 15.29
CA PHE A 127 -8.77 9.55 15.50
C PHE A 127 -8.97 9.30 16.98
N ARG A 128 -10.16 8.85 17.38
CA ARG A 128 -10.51 8.52 18.77
C ARG A 128 -10.58 7.02 18.94
N PHE A 129 -9.70 6.47 19.76
CA PHE A 129 -9.70 5.07 20.14
C PHE A 129 -10.71 4.83 21.25
N ASN A 130 -11.39 3.69 21.22
CA ASN A 130 -12.29 3.30 22.32
C ASN A 130 -11.55 2.98 23.64
N SER A 131 -10.21 2.93 23.63
CA SER A 131 -9.35 2.95 24.83
C SER A 131 -9.29 4.31 25.53
N GLY A 132 -9.84 5.38 24.93
CA GLY A 132 -9.81 6.74 25.44
C GLY A 132 -8.69 7.61 24.87
N GLU A 133 -7.72 7.02 24.17
CA GLU A 133 -6.67 7.75 23.46
C GLU A 133 -7.26 8.49 22.26
N SER A 134 -6.78 9.69 21.96
CA SER A 134 -7.15 10.38 20.72
C SER A 134 -6.00 11.20 20.18
N VAL A 135 -5.98 11.39 18.87
CA VAL A 135 -5.02 12.27 18.20
C VAL A 135 -5.72 13.03 17.09
N THR A 136 -5.48 14.33 17.04
CA THR A 136 -5.99 15.22 16.01
C THR A 136 -4.84 15.57 15.08
N VAL A 137 -5.04 15.32 13.79
CA VAL A 137 -4.07 15.61 12.72
C VAL A 137 -4.72 16.55 11.71
N ARG A 138 -3.89 17.26 10.96
CA ARG A 138 -4.35 18.13 9.88
C ARG A 138 -3.79 17.65 8.55
N GLY A 139 -4.67 17.46 7.57
CA GLY A 139 -4.25 17.12 6.22
C GLY A 139 -3.39 18.22 5.60
N SER A 140 -2.38 17.81 4.83
CA SER A 140 -1.61 18.71 3.97
C SER A 140 -2.43 19.12 2.74
N ASP A 141 -2.17 20.31 2.23
CA ASP A 141 -2.75 20.89 1.00
C ASP A 141 -1.91 20.60 -0.26
N LEU A 142 -0.91 19.73 -0.14
CA LEU A 142 -0.06 19.34 -1.26
C LEU A 142 -0.76 18.33 -2.18
N ASP A 143 -0.52 18.46 -3.48
CA ASP A 143 -1.01 17.51 -4.48
C ASP A 143 -0.20 16.22 -4.47
N PHE A 144 -0.85 15.12 -4.12
CA PHE A 144 -0.25 13.79 -4.24
C PHE A 144 -0.29 13.32 -5.72
N PRO A 145 0.73 12.59 -6.21
CA PRO A 145 0.72 12.05 -7.57
C PRO A 145 -0.56 11.25 -7.88
N LYS A 146 -0.99 11.26 -9.14
CA LYS A 146 -2.13 10.45 -9.65
C LYS A 146 -1.78 8.96 -9.64
N TRP A 147 -1.74 8.37 -8.44
CA TRP A 147 -1.14 7.07 -8.18
C TRP A 147 -1.80 5.91 -8.90
N ARG A 148 -3.12 5.98 -9.15
CA ARG A 148 -3.85 4.96 -9.91
C ARG A 148 -3.33 4.81 -11.34
N LEU A 149 -2.79 5.88 -11.93
CA LEU A 149 -2.18 5.84 -13.27
C LEU A 149 -0.79 5.20 -13.28
N LEU A 150 -0.15 5.07 -12.10
CA LEU A 150 1.15 4.42 -11.95
C LEU A 150 1.02 2.90 -11.84
N ILE A 151 -0.16 2.40 -11.45
CA ILE A 151 -0.44 0.97 -11.40
C ILE A 151 -0.74 0.48 -12.82
N PRO A 152 0.01 -0.51 -13.33
CA PRO A 152 -0.28 -1.10 -14.63
C PRO A 152 -1.72 -1.62 -14.72
N ALA A 153 -2.44 -1.24 -15.78
CA ALA A 153 -3.76 -1.78 -16.07
C ALA A 153 -3.67 -3.26 -16.48
N ASP A 154 -4.76 -4.01 -16.30
CA ASP A 154 -4.85 -5.43 -16.70
C ASP A 154 -4.57 -5.66 -18.19
N SER A 155 -4.84 -4.65 -19.03
CA SER A 155 -4.56 -4.67 -20.47
C SER A 155 -3.08 -4.48 -20.81
N SER A 156 -2.22 -4.22 -19.82
CA SER A 156 -0.78 -4.08 -20.04
C SER A 156 -0.19 -5.43 -20.42
N ARG A 157 0.74 -5.44 -21.39
CA ARG A 157 1.43 -6.67 -21.79
C ARG A 157 2.34 -7.15 -20.63
N MET A 158 1.92 -8.21 -19.96
CA MET A 158 2.65 -8.87 -18.87
C MET A 158 3.54 -10.00 -19.41
N GLY A 159 4.69 -10.24 -18.77
CA GLY A 159 5.34 -11.56 -18.79
C GLY A 159 6.20 -11.92 -20.00
N THR A 160 6.52 -11.00 -20.92
CA THR A 160 7.45 -11.29 -22.04
C THR A 160 8.85 -10.68 -21.87
N THR A 161 9.15 -10.05 -20.74
CA THR A 161 10.46 -9.44 -20.51
C THR A 161 11.46 -10.46 -19.97
N VAL A 162 12.46 -10.81 -20.77
CA VAL A 162 13.62 -11.59 -20.30
C VAL A 162 14.62 -10.59 -19.73
N GLY A 163 14.83 -10.63 -18.41
CA GLY A 163 15.74 -9.74 -17.69
C GLY A 163 15.12 -8.37 -17.32
N VAL A 164 14.96 -8.12 -16.03
CA VAL A 164 14.60 -6.81 -15.48
C VAL A 164 15.53 -6.51 -14.31
N GLY A 165 16.26 -5.40 -14.38
CA GLY A 165 17.09 -4.90 -13.29
C GLY A 165 16.25 -4.13 -12.29
N TYR A 166 16.52 -4.35 -11.01
CA TYR A 166 15.99 -3.56 -9.91
C TYR A 166 17.11 -3.26 -8.93
N ASP A 167 17.08 -2.07 -8.35
CA ASP A 167 17.83 -1.78 -7.14
C ASP A 167 17.30 -2.68 -6.01
N PRO A 168 18.15 -3.55 -5.40
CA PRO A 168 17.72 -4.43 -4.32
C PRO A 168 17.12 -3.69 -3.14
N SER A 169 17.56 -2.46 -2.86
CA SER A 169 17.04 -1.64 -1.76
C SER A 169 15.56 -1.29 -1.96
N ARG A 170 15.11 -1.16 -3.22
CA ARG A 170 13.71 -0.89 -3.59
C ARG A 170 12.80 -2.10 -3.43
N LEU A 171 13.36 -3.31 -3.32
CA LEU A 171 12.59 -4.53 -3.08
C LEU A 171 12.34 -4.77 -1.58
N VAL A 172 13.20 -4.24 -0.71
CA VAL A 172 13.12 -4.44 0.74
C VAL A 172 11.76 -4.02 1.34
N PRO A 173 11.17 -2.85 1.00
CA PRO A 173 9.85 -2.45 1.52
C PRO A 173 8.77 -3.53 1.34
N PHE A 174 8.69 -4.15 0.16
CA PHE A 174 7.71 -5.19 -0.15
C PHE A 174 7.83 -6.42 0.74
N THR A 175 9.04 -6.75 1.22
CA THR A 175 9.25 -7.87 2.16
C THR A 175 8.61 -7.61 3.54
N LYS A 176 8.43 -6.34 3.92
CA LYS A 176 7.96 -5.93 5.25
C LYS A 176 6.44 -5.72 5.34
N VAL A 177 5.75 -5.60 4.21
CA VAL A 177 4.29 -5.40 4.12
C VAL A 177 3.52 -6.58 4.73
N ARG A 178 2.50 -6.34 5.55
CA ARG A 178 1.63 -7.38 6.13
C ARG A 178 2.39 -8.60 6.70
N PRO A 179 3.32 -8.39 7.66
CA PRO A 179 4.16 -9.46 8.18
C PRO A 179 3.35 -10.57 8.88
N ASN A 180 2.14 -10.25 9.34
CA ASN A 180 1.28 -11.15 10.10
C ASN A 180 0.17 -11.80 9.25
N GLU A 181 0.04 -11.45 7.95
CA GLU A 181 -1.00 -12.02 7.08
C GLU A 181 -0.39 -13.08 6.15
N GLY A 182 -1.12 -14.19 5.94
CA GLY A 182 -0.72 -15.27 5.03
C GLY A 182 0.24 -16.32 5.60
N GLY A 183 0.86 -16.09 6.76
CA GLY A 183 1.73 -17.07 7.43
C GLY A 183 2.80 -17.66 6.49
N ALA A 184 3.06 -18.97 6.59
CA ALA A 184 4.00 -19.68 5.72
C ALA A 184 3.62 -19.70 4.21
N ARG A 185 2.40 -19.26 3.87
CA ARG A 185 1.88 -19.18 2.50
C ARG A 185 1.85 -17.75 1.97
N ARG A 186 2.40 -16.77 2.69
CA ARG A 186 2.55 -15.40 2.20
C ARG A 186 3.39 -15.43 0.92
N ARG A 187 2.76 -15.07 -0.19
CA ARG A 187 3.41 -14.97 -1.51
C ARG A 187 3.40 -13.53 -1.97
N MET A 188 4.56 -13.08 -2.41
CA MET A 188 4.68 -11.88 -3.23
C MET A 188 4.66 -12.34 -4.69
N THR A 189 3.72 -11.82 -5.46
CA THR A 189 3.66 -12.05 -6.91
C THR A 189 4.05 -10.76 -7.62
N MET A 190 4.86 -10.89 -8.66
CA MET A 190 5.39 -9.77 -9.43
C MET A 190 5.00 -9.95 -10.89
N TYR A 191 4.52 -8.88 -11.51
CA TYR A 191 4.04 -8.86 -12.88
C TYR A 191 4.80 -7.78 -13.65
N PRO A 192 5.97 -8.13 -14.23
CA PRO A 192 6.71 -7.21 -15.07
C PRO A 192 5.92 -6.86 -16.31
N THR A 193 5.89 -5.58 -16.64
CA THR A 193 5.23 -5.07 -17.85
C THR A 193 6.25 -4.74 -18.93
N VAL A 194 5.75 -4.58 -20.16
CA VAL A 194 6.50 -4.06 -21.30
C VAL A 194 5.85 -2.76 -21.75
N ALA A 195 6.63 -1.68 -21.83
CA ALA A 195 6.19 -0.42 -22.41
C ALA A 195 6.02 -0.54 -23.94
N SER A 196 5.29 0.40 -24.55
CA SER A 196 5.03 0.40 -26.00
C SER A 196 6.30 0.41 -26.87
N ASN A 197 7.40 0.94 -26.33
CA ASN A 197 8.72 0.95 -26.96
C ASN A 197 9.52 -0.37 -26.77
N GLY A 198 8.90 -1.43 -26.24
CA GLY A 198 9.53 -2.72 -26.01
C GLY A 198 10.44 -2.78 -24.78
N ARG A 199 10.62 -1.68 -24.04
CA ARG A 199 11.45 -1.64 -22.83
C ARG A 199 10.71 -2.17 -21.61
N PRO A 200 11.42 -2.64 -20.57
CA PRO A 200 10.80 -2.96 -19.29
C PRO A 200 9.98 -1.78 -18.76
N GLY A 201 8.70 -2.02 -18.48
CA GLY A 201 7.82 -1.08 -17.82
C GLY A 201 7.77 -1.32 -16.30
N PRO A 202 6.92 -0.58 -15.58
CA PRO A 202 6.73 -0.77 -14.14
C PRO A 202 6.30 -2.20 -13.81
N THR A 203 6.84 -2.77 -12.76
CA THR A 203 6.45 -4.10 -12.31
C THR A 203 5.40 -3.99 -11.22
N ALA A 204 4.21 -4.50 -11.48
CA ALA A 204 3.16 -4.57 -10.47
C ALA A 204 3.49 -5.65 -9.45
N VAL A 205 3.25 -5.37 -8.18
CA VAL A 205 3.48 -6.28 -7.06
C VAL A 205 2.15 -6.51 -6.34
N ARG A 206 1.84 -7.76 -6.02
CA ARG A 206 0.69 -8.13 -5.18
C ARG A 206 1.15 -8.98 -4.01
N ILE A 207 0.66 -8.64 -2.81
CA ILE A 207 0.93 -9.36 -1.56
C ILE A 207 -0.41 -9.61 -0.88
N GLY A 208 -0.91 -10.83 -0.98
CA GLY A 208 -2.31 -11.13 -0.61
C GLY A 208 -3.30 -10.37 -1.49
N ASP A 209 -4.50 -10.16 -0.96
CA ASP A 209 -5.63 -9.57 -1.71
C ASP A 209 -5.78 -8.07 -1.50
N ASN A 210 -5.19 -7.55 -0.43
CA ASN A 210 -5.44 -6.19 0.07
C ASN A 210 -4.22 -5.29 0.01
N PHE A 211 -3.13 -5.73 -0.64
CA PHE A 211 -1.97 -4.88 -0.93
C PHE A 211 -1.58 -5.01 -2.41
N THR A 212 -1.36 -3.85 -3.03
CA THR A 212 -0.74 -3.74 -4.34
C THR A 212 0.35 -2.69 -4.31
N GLY A 213 1.36 -2.85 -5.15
CA GLY A 213 2.39 -1.85 -5.32
C GLY A 213 3.03 -1.92 -6.68
N VAL A 214 4.00 -1.03 -6.89
CA VAL A 214 4.74 -0.91 -8.15
C VAL A 214 6.20 -0.73 -7.81
N VAL A 215 7.09 -1.39 -8.55
CA VAL A 215 8.52 -1.10 -8.55
C VAL A 215 8.94 -0.75 -9.98
N PHE A 216 9.60 0.41 -10.12
CA PHE A 216 10.11 0.86 -11.40
C PHE A 216 11.45 0.18 -11.70
N PRO A 217 11.63 -0.37 -12.91
CA PRO A 217 12.86 -1.05 -13.30
C PRO A 217 14.01 -0.05 -13.48
N GLU A 218 15.23 -0.55 -13.34
CA GLU A 218 16.43 0.19 -13.66
C GLU A 218 16.80 0.03 -15.13
N ARG A 219 17.33 1.11 -15.71
CA ARG A 219 17.93 1.08 -17.03
C ARG A 219 19.31 0.46 -16.90
N PRO A 220 19.75 -0.36 -17.86
CA PRO A 220 21.16 -0.74 -17.95
C PRO A 220 22.05 0.49 -18.07
N ASP A 221 23.29 0.37 -17.61
CA ASP A 221 24.27 1.47 -17.62
C ASP A 221 24.57 1.96 -19.05
N ASP A 222 24.52 1.06 -20.03
CA ASP A 222 24.69 1.37 -21.45
C ASP A 222 23.37 1.75 -22.12
N ASP A 223 23.35 2.93 -22.74
CA ASP A 223 22.20 3.43 -23.48
C ASP A 223 21.82 2.48 -24.63
N GLY A 224 20.63 1.87 -24.52
CA GLY A 224 20.10 0.93 -25.51
C GLY A 224 20.44 -0.54 -25.28
N ALA A 225 21.21 -0.87 -24.24
CA ALA A 225 21.43 -2.26 -23.85
C ALA A 225 20.16 -2.89 -23.23
N SER A 226 20.12 -4.22 -23.24
CA SER A 226 19.09 -5.03 -22.58
C SER A 226 19.73 -5.94 -21.56
N TRP A 227 19.07 -6.19 -20.42
CA TRP A 227 19.50 -7.19 -19.46
C TRP A 227 19.54 -8.58 -20.12
N SER A 228 20.74 -9.14 -20.32
CA SER A 228 20.91 -10.49 -20.84
C SER A 228 21.30 -11.45 -19.72
N TYR A 229 20.69 -12.62 -19.69
CA TYR A 229 21.12 -13.70 -18.80
C TYR A 229 22.08 -14.63 -19.53
N ALA A 230 23.31 -14.73 -19.02
CA ALA A 230 24.21 -15.83 -19.30
C ALA A 230 24.43 -16.60 -17.99
N ARG A 231 24.36 -17.92 -18.03
CA ARG A 231 24.68 -18.74 -16.86
C ARG A 231 26.15 -18.48 -16.48
N PRO A 232 26.44 -18.05 -15.24
CA PRO A 232 27.82 -17.79 -14.84
C PRO A 232 28.72 -19.01 -14.99
N ASP A 233 29.93 -18.83 -15.54
CA ASP A 233 30.86 -19.92 -15.84
C ASP A 233 31.31 -20.71 -14.61
N TRP A 234 31.34 -20.07 -13.43
CA TRP A 234 31.68 -20.74 -12.16
C TRP A 234 30.65 -21.81 -11.74
N LEU A 235 29.45 -21.82 -12.32
CA LEU A 235 28.48 -22.91 -12.14
C LEU A 235 28.77 -24.13 -13.03
N ALA A 236 29.70 -24.03 -13.97
CA ALA A 236 30.11 -25.11 -14.86
C ALA A 236 31.41 -25.80 -14.41
N ALA A 237 32.18 -25.20 -13.49
CA ALA A 237 33.40 -25.79 -12.97
C ALA A 237 33.08 -27.05 -12.13
N PRO A 238 33.62 -28.24 -12.45
CA PRO A 238 33.48 -29.39 -11.57
C PRO A 238 34.17 -29.10 -10.24
N ALA A 239 33.58 -29.53 -9.13
CA ALA A 239 34.23 -29.46 -7.82
C ALA A 239 35.58 -30.18 -7.92
N SER A 240 36.70 -29.43 -7.83
CA SER A 240 38.02 -30.04 -7.83
C SER A 240 38.14 -30.88 -6.56
N VAL A 241 38.07 -32.20 -6.71
CA VAL A 241 38.41 -33.12 -5.62
C VAL A 241 39.89 -32.90 -5.34
N ALA A 242 40.20 -32.33 -4.18
CA ALA A 242 41.56 -32.33 -3.67
C ALA A 242 41.98 -33.81 -3.53
N ALA A 243 42.80 -34.28 -4.46
CA ALA A 243 43.43 -35.59 -4.34
C ALA A 243 44.40 -35.53 -3.16
N SER A 244 43.93 -35.90 -1.97
CA SER A 244 44.79 -36.32 -0.87
C SER A 244 45.46 -37.62 -1.32
N GLY A 245 46.62 -37.50 -1.98
CA GLY A 245 47.46 -38.66 -2.27
C GLY A 245 47.91 -39.31 -0.96
N PRO A 246 47.90 -40.65 -0.84
CA PRO A 246 48.48 -41.28 0.33
C PRO A 246 49.99 -41.05 0.30
N GLU A 247 50.53 -40.43 1.35
CA GLU A 247 51.97 -40.45 1.61
C GLU A 247 52.41 -41.92 1.67
N GLY A 248 53.15 -42.32 0.64
CA GLY A 248 53.77 -43.62 0.55
C GLY A 248 54.83 -43.76 1.63
N VAL A 249 54.61 -44.74 2.51
CA VAL A 249 55.59 -45.34 3.41
C VAL A 249 56.86 -45.68 2.63
N ARG A 250 58.00 -45.12 3.06
CA ARG A 250 59.32 -45.75 2.97
C ARG A 250 60.13 -45.40 4.21
#